data_AF-A0A8B3RMG1-F1
#
_entry.id   AF-A0A8B3RMG1-F1
#
_cell.length_a   1.000
_cell.length_b   1.000
_cell.length_c   1.000
_cell.angle_alpha   90.00
_cell.angle_beta   90.00
_cell.angle_gamma   90.00
#
_symmetry.space_group_name_H-M   'P 1'
#
loop_
_entity.id
_entity.type
_entity.pdbx_description
1 polymer ?
#
loop_
_entity_poly.entity_id
_entity_poly.type
_entity_poly.pdbx_seq_one_letter_code
_entity_poly.pdbx_strand_id
1 'polypeptide(L)'
;MASVSDDVALTMDDMPLGEDDRRNGYRERRLRTVIGEIVLRVPKLREDTYFPELVTRPYSHVDRAMVGVVSRAYVNGMSARRIEKVAGGLEFGRSGPSTASRMLASLDGEVDASRQGEFDAGSPVPYLWLDAAYVKCRDDDSRVCSRATVTAIGAFMDGTRRFVGFDLVDTESYDSWKRFLPSLRKRGVGGVRLVTSDAHAGLRRAVMDRIGLDRPARRRTARGRARGRAGPSGVPPGALGRTAHQQRA
;
A
#
# COMPACT_ATOMS: atom_id res chain seq x y z
N MET A 1 0.40 -32.96 24.93
CA MET A 1 0.33 -31.70 24.18
C MET A 1 -1.12 -31.24 24.18
N ALA A 2 -1.51 -30.45 25.17
CA ALA A 2 -2.88 -29.97 25.30
C ALA A 2 -3.22 -29.06 24.11
N SER A 3 -4.22 -29.48 23.34
CA SER A 3 -4.86 -28.69 22.30
C SER A 3 -5.37 -27.39 22.92
N VAL A 4 -4.86 -26.24 22.48
CA VAL A 4 -5.45 -24.94 22.81
C VAL A 4 -6.70 -24.76 21.93
N SER A 5 -7.73 -25.56 22.22
CA SER A 5 -9.08 -25.45 21.67
C SER A 5 -10.10 -25.23 22.79
N ASP A 6 -9.67 -24.65 23.90
CA ASP A 6 -10.62 -24.11 24.86
C ASP A 6 -11.34 -22.93 24.19
N ASP A 7 -12.62 -23.14 23.90
CA ASP A 7 -13.51 -22.19 23.27
C ASP A 7 -13.53 -20.87 24.07
N VAL A 8 -12.71 -19.91 23.66
CA VAL A 8 -12.76 -18.54 24.19
C VAL A 8 -14.04 -17.89 23.66
N ALA A 9 -15.14 -18.10 24.38
CA ALA A 9 -16.39 -17.42 24.15
C ALA A 9 -16.32 -16.01 24.75
N LEU A 10 -16.05 -15.02 23.90
CA LEU A 10 -16.18 -13.61 24.29
C LEU A 10 -17.67 -13.23 24.25
N THR A 11 -18.22 -12.92 25.42
CA THR A 11 -19.59 -12.42 25.57
C THR A 11 -19.54 -10.89 25.62
N MET A 12 -20.23 -10.21 24.70
CA MET A 12 -20.30 -8.74 24.71
C MET A 12 -21.42 -8.28 25.64
N ASP A 13 -21.13 -8.20 26.94
CA ASP A 13 -22.13 -7.87 27.96
C ASP A 13 -22.21 -6.38 28.33
N ASP A 14 -21.17 -5.57 28.12
CA ASP A 14 -21.07 -4.19 28.65
C ASP A 14 -21.56 -3.05 27.71
N MET A 15 -22.65 -3.23 26.95
CA MET A 15 -23.20 -2.15 26.11
C MET A 15 -24.54 -1.61 26.67
N PRO A 16 -24.70 -0.27 26.78
CA PRO A 16 -25.95 0.33 27.22
C PRO A 16 -27.05 0.02 26.21
N LEU A 17 -28.11 -0.62 26.68
CA LEU A 17 -29.34 -0.84 25.91
C LEU A 17 -30.14 0.47 25.89
N GLY A 18 -30.90 0.72 24.81
CA GLY A 18 -31.93 1.77 24.85
C GLY A 18 -32.93 1.47 25.97
N GLU A 19 -33.53 2.50 26.57
CA GLU A 19 -34.31 2.41 27.82
C GLU A 19 -35.43 1.34 27.80
N ASP A 20 -35.90 0.91 26.62
CA ASP A 20 -36.97 -0.09 26.45
C ASP A 20 -36.56 -1.45 25.87
N ASP A 21 -35.31 -1.65 25.45
CA ASP A 21 -34.92 -2.90 24.76
C ASP A 21 -34.29 -3.93 25.70
N ARG A 22 -34.67 -5.20 25.51
CA ARG A 22 -34.23 -6.34 26.34
C ARG A 22 -33.51 -7.38 25.49
N ARG A 23 -32.48 -8.01 26.07
CA ARG A 23 -31.72 -9.07 25.41
C ARG A 23 -32.57 -10.34 25.25
N ASN A 24 -32.56 -10.93 24.04
CA ASN A 24 -33.25 -12.17 23.68
C ASN A 24 -32.26 -13.29 23.32
N GLY A 25 -31.31 -13.54 24.22
CA GLY A 25 -30.23 -14.50 24.03
C GLY A 25 -29.12 -13.99 23.10
N TYR A 26 -28.34 -14.92 22.55
CA TYR A 26 -27.16 -14.62 21.75
C TYR A 26 -27.21 -15.35 20.41
N ARG A 27 -26.57 -14.80 19.39
CA ARG A 27 -26.16 -15.52 18.18
C ARG A 27 -24.67 -15.76 18.23
N GLU A 28 -24.26 -16.99 17.93
CA GLU A 28 -22.85 -17.33 17.84
C GLU A 28 -22.30 -16.94 16.48
N ARG A 29 -21.06 -16.44 16.48
CA ARG A 29 -20.33 -16.10 15.28
C ARG A 29 -18.88 -16.47 15.46
N ARG A 30 -18.39 -17.37 14.61
CA ARG A 30 -16.97 -17.70 14.53
C ARG A 30 -16.20 -16.56 13.88
N LEU A 31 -15.16 -16.10 14.56
CA LEU A 31 -14.30 -15.00 14.12
C LEU A 31 -12.84 -15.45 14.15
N ARG A 32 -12.14 -15.27 13.02
CA ARG A 32 -10.70 -15.49 12.94
C ARG A 32 -9.98 -14.21 13.37
N THR A 33 -9.15 -14.34 14.40
CA THR A 33 -8.39 -13.24 15.02
C THR A 33 -6.89 -13.47 14.90
N VAL A 34 -6.10 -12.51 15.36
CA VAL A 34 -4.62 -12.57 15.42
C VAL A 34 -4.10 -13.53 16.50
N ILE A 35 -4.98 -14.15 17.29
CA ILE A 35 -4.59 -15.15 18.30
C ILE A 35 -5.24 -16.52 18.07
N GLY A 36 -6.07 -16.66 17.02
CA GLY A 36 -6.79 -17.90 16.72
C GLY A 36 -8.26 -17.67 16.34
N GLU A 37 -8.99 -18.76 16.15
CA GLU A 37 -10.44 -18.71 15.96
C GLU A 37 -11.14 -18.60 17.32
N ILE A 38 -12.05 -17.64 17.45
CA ILE A 38 -12.88 -17.46 18.64
C ILE A 38 -14.36 -17.56 18.27
N VAL A 39 -15.19 -17.95 19.23
CA VAL A 39 -16.65 -17.93 19.08
C VAL A 39 -17.19 -16.69 19.78
N LEU A 40 -17.59 -15.69 19.00
CA LEU A 40 -18.20 -14.46 19.53
C LEU A 40 -19.70 -14.71 19.79
N ARG A 41 -20.14 -14.40 21.01
CA ARG A 41 -21.57 -14.41 21.37
C ARG A 41 -22.11 -12.99 21.23
N VAL A 42 -22.80 -12.73 20.12
CA VAL A 42 -23.38 -11.42 19.83
C VAL A 42 -24.80 -11.37 20.41
N PRO A 43 -25.14 -10.42 21.29
CA PRO A 43 -26.48 -10.29 21.83
C PRO A 43 -27.53 -10.14 20.73
N LYS A 44 -28.68 -10.78 20.90
CA LYS A 44 -29.90 -10.51 20.13
C LYS A 44 -30.75 -9.52 20.93
N LEU A 45 -31.20 -8.48 20.26
CA LEU A 45 -32.10 -7.49 20.78
C LEU A 45 -33.55 -7.87 20.39
N ARG A 46 -34.56 -7.41 21.14
CA ARG A 46 -35.97 -7.76 20.86
C ARG A 46 -36.57 -6.80 19.84
N GLU A 47 -36.33 -5.52 20.04
CA GLU A 47 -36.87 -4.46 19.19
C GLU A 47 -35.83 -4.01 18.15
N ASP A 48 -34.54 -3.96 18.52
CA ASP A 48 -33.47 -3.49 17.64
C ASP A 48 -32.57 -4.58 17.07
N THR A 49 -31.58 -4.20 16.26
CA THR A 49 -30.50 -5.10 15.79
C THR A 49 -29.13 -4.60 16.22
N TYR A 50 -28.40 -5.43 16.97
CA TYR A 50 -27.02 -5.14 17.36
C TYR A 50 -26.00 -5.77 16.40
N PHE A 51 -25.03 -4.95 16.00
CA PHE A 51 -23.89 -5.38 15.22
C PHE A 51 -22.56 -4.85 15.82
N PRO A 52 -21.59 -5.72 16.14
CA PRO A 52 -20.33 -5.32 16.78
C PRO A 52 -19.36 -4.70 15.75
N GLU A 53 -19.62 -3.46 15.35
CA GLU A 53 -18.86 -2.76 14.30
C GLU A 53 -17.38 -2.59 14.63
N LEU A 54 -17.04 -2.42 15.91
CA LEU A 54 -15.66 -2.26 16.36
C LEU A 54 -14.80 -3.51 16.09
N VAL A 55 -15.41 -4.70 16.14
CA VAL A 55 -14.70 -5.98 16.07
C VAL A 55 -14.72 -6.55 14.64
N THR A 56 -15.82 -6.42 13.91
CA THR A 56 -15.97 -7.07 12.60
C THR A 56 -16.80 -6.22 11.65
N ARG A 57 -16.65 -6.45 10.34
CA ARG A 57 -17.57 -5.93 9.31
C ARG A 57 -18.75 -6.87 9.08
N PRO A 58 -19.92 -6.38 8.59
CA PRO A 58 -21.03 -7.24 8.20
C PRO A 58 -20.54 -8.36 7.27
N TYR A 59 -21.01 -9.59 7.49
CA TYR A 59 -20.66 -10.78 6.70
C TYR A 59 -19.16 -11.19 6.67
N SER A 60 -18.27 -10.51 7.42
CA SER A 60 -16.85 -10.91 7.56
C SER A 60 -16.66 -12.00 8.62
N HIS A 61 -15.85 -13.01 8.35
CA HIS A 61 -15.40 -13.99 9.35
C HIS A 61 -14.03 -13.65 9.93
N VAL A 62 -13.52 -12.46 9.62
CA VAL A 62 -12.19 -11.98 9.97
C VAL A 62 -12.31 -10.71 10.79
N ASP A 63 -11.57 -10.67 11.90
CA ASP A 63 -11.42 -9.52 12.78
C ASP A 63 -10.78 -8.31 12.07
N ARG A 64 -11.22 -7.10 12.40
CA ARG A 64 -10.61 -5.85 11.92
C ARG A 64 -9.13 -5.75 12.28
N ALA A 65 -8.72 -6.25 13.46
CA ALA A 65 -7.31 -6.24 13.85
C ALA A 65 -6.45 -7.07 12.89
N MET A 66 -6.94 -8.24 12.46
CA MET A 66 -6.27 -9.09 11.48
C MET A 66 -6.13 -8.40 10.13
N VAL A 67 -7.20 -7.72 9.66
CA VAL A 67 -7.13 -6.91 8.42
C VAL A 67 -6.05 -5.84 8.53
N GLY A 68 -5.97 -5.14 9.67
CA GLY A 68 -4.94 -4.13 9.92
C GLY A 68 -3.51 -4.70 9.88
N VAL A 69 -3.28 -5.87 10.48
CA VAL A 69 -1.97 -6.56 10.44
C VAL A 69 -1.59 -6.95 9.01
N VAL A 70 -2.53 -7.52 8.25
CA VAL A 70 -2.31 -7.91 6.84
C VAL A 70 -2.02 -6.69 5.98
N SER A 71 -2.80 -5.62 6.10
CA SER A 71 -2.57 -4.35 5.40
C SER A 71 -1.21 -3.76 5.74
N ARG A 72 -0.82 -3.76 7.03
CA ARG A 72 0.48 -3.25 7.46
C ARG A 72 1.64 -4.08 6.92
N ALA A 73 1.52 -5.40 6.92
CA ALA A 73 2.53 -6.30 6.36
C ALA A 73 2.70 -6.07 4.85
N TYR A 74 1.59 -5.85 4.13
CA TYR A 74 1.61 -5.56 2.70
C TYR A 74 2.28 -4.21 2.39
N VAL A 75 1.92 -3.15 3.12
CA VAL A 75 2.54 -1.82 3.01
C VAL A 75 4.05 -1.88 3.31
N ASN A 76 4.49 -2.76 4.20
CA ASN A 76 5.90 -3.02 4.49
C ASN A 76 6.61 -3.88 3.42
N GLY A 77 5.96 -4.19 2.29
CA GLY A 77 6.56 -4.86 1.14
C GLY A 77 6.45 -6.38 1.16
N MET A 78 5.63 -6.97 2.03
CA MET A 78 5.33 -8.41 1.93
C MET A 78 4.34 -8.67 0.80
N SER A 79 4.63 -9.64 -0.07
CA SER A 79 3.66 -10.08 -1.06
C SER A 79 2.49 -10.80 -0.39
N ALA A 80 1.30 -10.75 -1.00
CA ALA A 80 0.12 -11.47 -0.50
C ALA A 80 0.42 -12.96 -0.25
N ARG A 81 1.14 -13.61 -1.18
CA ARG A 81 1.61 -15.01 -1.02
C ARG A 81 2.52 -15.22 0.19
N ARG A 82 3.43 -14.26 0.47
CA ARG A 82 4.30 -14.35 1.65
C ARG A 82 3.49 -14.17 2.93
N ILE A 83 2.55 -13.23 2.95
CA ILE A 83 1.62 -13.02 4.07
C ILE A 83 0.82 -14.30 4.33
N GLU A 84 0.27 -14.93 3.31
CA GLU A 84 -0.46 -16.19 3.44
C GLU A 84 0.40 -17.34 3.95
N LYS A 85 1.64 -17.45 3.47
CA LYS A 85 2.56 -18.49 3.96
C LYS A 85 2.86 -18.32 5.45
N VAL A 86 3.11 -17.08 5.88
CA VAL A 86 3.30 -16.75 7.30
C VAL A 86 2.02 -17.00 8.08
N ALA A 87 0.87 -16.63 7.53
CA ALA A 87 -0.43 -16.79 8.18
C ALA A 87 -0.79 -18.27 8.39
N GLY A 88 -0.58 -19.10 7.36
CA GLY A 88 -0.82 -20.55 7.46
C GLY A 88 0.15 -21.26 8.41
N GLY A 89 1.36 -20.74 8.61
CA GLY A 89 2.31 -21.27 9.58
C GLY A 89 2.02 -20.88 11.04
N LEU A 90 1.20 -19.85 11.26
CA LEU A 90 0.80 -19.35 12.59
C LEU A 90 -0.62 -19.80 12.97
N GLU A 91 -1.17 -20.79 12.26
CA GLU A 91 -2.53 -21.31 12.45
C GLU A 91 -3.63 -20.23 12.38
N PHE A 92 -3.35 -19.07 11.78
CA PHE A 92 -4.36 -18.09 11.42
C PHE A 92 -5.27 -18.73 10.37
N GLY A 93 -6.40 -19.29 10.84
CA GLY A 93 -7.18 -20.32 10.18
C GLY A 93 -7.18 -20.25 8.66
N ARG A 94 -6.74 -21.32 8.00
CA ARG A 94 -6.63 -21.57 6.54
C ARG A 94 -7.11 -20.38 5.70
N SER A 95 -6.27 -19.35 5.56
CA SER A 95 -6.53 -18.21 4.69
C SER A 95 -5.99 -18.53 3.31
N GLY A 96 -6.87 -18.84 2.36
CA GLY A 96 -6.47 -18.97 0.95
C GLY A 96 -6.12 -17.62 0.32
N PRO A 97 -5.49 -17.60 -0.87
CA PRO A 97 -5.01 -16.35 -1.48
C PRO A 97 -6.05 -15.27 -1.74
N SER A 98 -7.28 -15.71 -2.00
CA SER A 98 -8.44 -14.83 -2.12
C SER A 98 -8.80 -14.10 -0.83
N THR A 99 -8.32 -14.55 0.33
CA THR A 99 -8.65 -13.94 1.62
C THR A 99 -7.74 -12.75 1.90
N ALA A 100 -6.42 -12.90 1.77
CA ALA A 100 -5.48 -11.78 1.93
C ALA A 100 -5.80 -10.65 0.93
N SER A 101 -6.05 -11.00 -0.34
CA SER A 101 -6.46 -10.02 -1.36
C SER A 101 -7.74 -9.26 -0.96
N ARG A 102 -8.77 -9.94 -0.46
CA ARG A 102 -10.01 -9.30 0.02
C ARG A 102 -9.78 -8.39 1.23
N MET A 103 -8.87 -8.74 2.14
CA MET A 103 -8.52 -7.86 3.27
C MET A 103 -7.85 -6.56 2.78
N LEU A 104 -7.02 -6.67 1.75
CA LEU A 104 -6.31 -5.54 1.14
C LEU A 104 -7.22 -4.63 0.30
N ALA A 105 -8.43 -5.05 -0.08
CA ALA A 105 -9.37 -4.22 -0.84
C ALA A 105 -9.71 -2.89 -0.13
N SER A 106 -9.53 -2.82 1.19
CA SER A 106 -9.68 -1.55 1.91
C SER A 106 -8.61 -0.50 1.57
N LEU A 107 -7.41 -0.93 1.16
CA LEU A 107 -6.33 -0.05 0.75
C LEU A 107 -6.64 0.67 -0.56
N ASP A 108 -7.45 0.08 -1.44
CA ASP A 108 -7.86 0.73 -2.69
C ASP A 108 -8.62 2.04 -2.41
N GLY A 109 -9.50 2.02 -1.40
CA GLY A 109 -10.20 3.22 -0.93
C GLY A 109 -9.26 4.28 -0.35
N GLU A 110 -8.23 3.88 0.41
CA GLU A 110 -7.23 4.80 0.95
C GLU A 110 -6.35 5.41 -0.16
N VAL A 111 -6.02 4.61 -1.18
CA VAL A 111 -5.31 5.04 -2.38
C VAL A 111 -6.15 6.05 -3.15
N ASP A 112 -7.43 5.77 -3.40
CA ASP A 112 -8.32 6.67 -4.11
C ASP A 112 -8.55 7.97 -3.33
N ALA A 113 -8.74 7.89 -2.01
CA ALA A 113 -8.82 9.06 -1.14
C ALA A 113 -7.53 9.91 -1.23
N SER A 114 -6.36 9.28 -1.28
CA SER A 114 -5.07 9.99 -1.44
C SER A 114 -4.92 10.63 -2.83
N ARG A 115 -5.44 9.98 -3.88
CA ARG A 115 -5.43 10.51 -5.25
C ARG A 115 -6.41 11.65 -5.46
N GLN A 116 -7.54 11.65 -4.76
CA GLN A 116 -8.61 12.63 -4.93
C GLN A 116 -8.62 13.73 -3.86
N GLY A 117 -7.95 13.53 -2.73
CA GLY A 117 -7.98 14.42 -1.58
C GLY A 117 -7.64 15.86 -1.95
N GLU A 118 -8.46 16.81 -1.49
CA GLU A 118 -8.27 18.22 -1.76
C GLU A 118 -7.28 18.84 -0.77
N PHE A 119 -6.53 19.83 -1.25
CA PHE A 119 -5.65 20.67 -0.44
C PHE A 119 -6.33 22.01 -0.22
N ASP A 120 -5.99 22.66 0.89
CA ASP A 120 -6.47 24.00 1.19
C ASP A 120 -6.12 24.95 0.04
N ALA A 121 -7.15 25.36 -0.71
CA ALA A 121 -7.03 26.16 -1.93
C ALA A 121 -6.43 27.55 -1.68
N GLY A 122 -6.27 27.96 -0.41
CA GLY A 122 -5.62 29.20 -0.01
C GLY A 122 -4.12 29.09 0.31
N SER A 123 -3.57 27.88 0.51
CA SER A 123 -2.18 27.70 0.94
C SER A 123 -1.24 27.52 -0.26
N PRO A 124 -0.33 28.48 -0.55
CA PRO A 124 0.57 28.35 -1.67
C PRO A 124 1.52 27.16 -1.51
N VAL A 125 1.77 26.47 -2.62
CA VAL A 125 2.77 25.40 -2.74
C VAL A 125 3.96 25.94 -3.55
N PRO A 126 4.84 26.77 -2.96
CA PRO A 126 5.91 27.45 -3.70
C PRO A 126 6.89 26.51 -4.42
N TYR A 127 7.14 25.31 -3.89
CA TYR A 127 8.05 24.33 -4.48
C TYR A 127 7.36 23.01 -4.75
N LEU A 128 7.51 22.51 -5.97
CA LEU A 128 6.94 21.24 -6.42
C LEU A 128 8.07 20.34 -6.96
N TRP A 129 8.15 19.11 -6.47
CA TRP A 129 9.00 18.06 -7.01
C TRP A 129 8.15 17.08 -7.80
N LEU A 130 8.55 16.82 -9.03
CA LEU A 130 7.91 15.87 -9.93
C LEU A 130 8.90 14.76 -10.28
N ASP A 131 8.44 13.52 -10.17
CA ASP A 131 9.23 12.34 -10.50
C ASP A 131 8.37 11.33 -11.27
N ALA A 132 9.02 10.43 -12.00
CA ALA A 132 8.38 9.35 -12.72
C ALA A 132 9.16 8.04 -12.52
N ALA A 133 8.50 7.03 -11.95
CA ALA A 133 9.08 5.71 -11.74
C ALA A 133 8.40 4.68 -12.64
N TYR A 134 9.18 3.91 -13.40
CA TYR A 134 8.63 2.85 -14.24
C TYR A 134 8.32 1.60 -13.41
N VAL A 135 7.09 1.13 -13.51
CA VAL A 135 6.62 -0.12 -12.89
C VAL A 135 6.16 -1.08 -13.97
N LYS A 136 6.40 -2.37 -13.75
CA LYS A 136 5.84 -3.44 -14.58
C LYS A 136 4.46 -3.80 -14.04
N CYS A 137 3.43 -3.62 -14.85
CA CYS A 137 2.07 -4.00 -14.53
C CYS A 137 1.50 -4.89 -15.63
N ARG A 138 0.44 -5.63 -15.32
CA ARG A 138 -0.37 -6.28 -16.35
C ARG A 138 -1.50 -5.35 -16.74
N ASP A 139 -1.71 -5.17 -18.03
CA ASP A 139 -2.89 -4.48 -18.54
C ASP A 139 -4.12 -5.40 -18.56
N ASP A 140 -5.25 -4.85 -18.98
CA ASP A 140 -6.54 -5.56 -19.06
C ASP A 140 -6.48 -6.75 -20.04
N ASP A 141 -5.62 -6.67 -21.06
CA ASP A 141 -5.32 -7.74 -22.01
C ASP A 141 -4.32 -8.78 -21.45
N SER A 142 -4.02 -8.73 -20.15
CA SER A 142 -3.10 -9.62 -19.43
C SER A 142 -1.64 -9.56 -19.93
N ARG A 143 -1.25 -8.53 -20.66
CA ARG A 143 0.12 -8.32 -21.14
C ARG A 143 0.92 -7.56 -20.11
N VAL A 144 2.16 -7.99 -19.89
CA VAL A 144 3.09 -7.28 -19.01
C VAL A 144 3.62 -6.05 -19.75
N CYS A 145 3.18 -4.87 -19.33
CA CYS A 145 3.60 -3.59 -19.87
C CYS A 145 4.43 -2.80 -18.84
N SER A 146 5.26 -1.88 -19.35
CA SER A 146 5.95 -0.89 -18.52
C SER A 146 5.10 0.36 -18.49
N ARG A 147 4.61 0.77 -17.33
CA ARG A 147 3.91 2.05 -17.13
C ARG A 147 4.73 2.98 -16.26
N ALA A 148 4.60 4.28 -16.49
CA ALA A 148 5.22 5.29 -15.66
C ALA A 148 4.25 5.69 -14.53
N THR A 149 4.73 5.64 -13.30
CA THR A 149 4.03 6.19 -12.13
C THR A 149 4.56 7.60 -11.91
N VAL A 150 3.76 8.61 -12.24
CA VAL A 150 4.12 10.01 -11.99
C VAL A 150 3.77 10.37 -10.56
N THR A 151 4.67 11.09 -9.88
CA THR A 151 4.52 11.46 -8.47
C THR A 151 4.80 12.95 -8.28
N ALA A 152 4.06 13.57 -7.36
CA ALA A 152 4.22 14.97 -6.96
C ALA A 152 4.38 15.12 -5.44
N ILE A 153 5.40 15.86 -5.03
CA ILE A 153 5.62 16.28 -3.64
C ILE A 153 5.68 17.80 -3.62
N GLY A 154 4.95 18.44 -2.70
CA GLY A 154 4.89 19.90 -2.57
C GLY A 154 5.45 20.35 -1.23
N ALA A 155 6.17 21.48 -1.21
CA ALA A 155 6.45 22.22 0.01
C ALA A 155 5.44 23.35 0.16
N PHE A 156 4.80 23.41 1.31
CA PHE A 156 3.81 24.41 1.68
C PHE A 156 4.47 25.58 2.42
N MET A 157 3.77 26.70 2.53
CA MET A 157 4.26 27.90 3.22
C MET A 157 4.51 27.70 4.72
N ASP A 158 3.90 26.69 5.33
CA ASP A 158 4.14 26.29 6.72
C ASP A 158 5.47 25.52 6.92
N GLY A 159 6.26 25.34 5.86
CA GLY A 159 7.53 24.61 5.87
C GLY A 159 7.37 23.10 5.78
N THR A 160 6.15 22.57 5.69
CA THR A 160 5.91 21.14 5.57
C THR A 160 6.05 20.66 4.13
N ARG A 161 6.65 19.48 3.97
CA ARG A 161 6.65 18.76 2.69
C ARG A 161 5.57 17.68 2.76
N ARG A 162 4.64 17.71 1.81
CA ARG A 162 3.54 16.74 1.77
C ARG A 162 3.49 16.08 0.41
N PHE A 163 3.03 14.84 0.40
CA PHE A 163 2.72 14.13 -0.82
C PHE A 163 1.45 14.73 -1.42
N VAL A 164 1.54 15.18 -2.66
CA VAL A 164 0.47 15.96 -3.31
C VAL A 164 -0.35 15.09 -4.27
N GLY A 165 0.26 14.06 -4.85
CA GLY A 165 -0.49 13.09 -5.64
C GLY A 165 0.42 12.21 -6.48
N PHE A 166 -0.21 11.22 -7.08
CA PHE A 166 0.41 10.35 -8.07
C PHE A 166 -0.63 9.87 -9.08
N ASP A 167 -0.15 9.43 -10.23
CA ASP A 167 -0.99 8.78 -11.24
C ASP A 167 -0.20 7.75 -12.05
N LEU A 168 -0.93 6.83 -12.68
CA LEU A 168 -0.35 5.85 -13.59
C LEU A 168 -0.61 6.28 -15.03
N VAL A 169 0.47 6.40 -15.81
CA VAL A 169 0.42 6.83 -17.21
C VAL A 169 1.18 5.85 -18.10
N ASP A 170 0.69 5.63 -19.31
CA ASP A 170 1.27 4.62 -20.22
C ASP A 170 2.70 4.98 -20.64
N THR A 171 2.94 6.26 -20.89
CA THR A 171 4.26 6.79 -21.25
C THR A 171 4.54 8.05 -20.47
N GLU A 172 5.82 8.33 -20.21
CA GLU A 172 6.26 9.65 -19.82
C GLU A 172 6.15 10.54 -21.08
N SER A 173 4.99 11.14 -21.32
CA SER A 173 4.75 11.98 -22.50
C SER A 173 4.16 13.33 -22.08
N TYR A 174 4.21 14.30 -22.99
CA TYR A 174 3.57 15.60 -22.75
C TYR A 174 2.08 15.46 -22.40
N ASP A 175 1.36 14.55 -23.07
CA ASP A 175 -0.07 14.36 -22.85
C ASP A 175 -0.38 13.73 -21.48
N SER A 176 0.49 12.84 -20.99
CA SER A 176 0.42 12.28 -19.64
C SER A 176 0.52 13.38 -18.57
N TRP A 177 1.53 14.25 -18.70
CA TRP A 177 1.71 15.39 -17.78
C TRP A 177 0.61 16.45 -17.93
N LYS A 178 0.05 16.60 -19.14
CA LYS A 178 -1.08 17.50 -19.43
C LYS A 178 -2.37 17.06 -18.75
N ARG A 179 -2.52 15.79 -18.39
CA ARG A 179 -3.64 15.29 -17.56
C ARG A 179 -3.35 15.43 -16.07
N PHE A 180 -2.13 15.11 -15.64
CA PHE A 180 -1.73 15.11 -14.23
C PHE A 180 -1.63 16.52 -13.62
N LEU A 181 -0.95 17.47 -14.26
CA LEU A 181 -0.74 18.79 -13.65
C LEU A 181 -2.04 19.59 -13.41
N PRO A 182 -3.03 19.58 -14.33
CA PRO A 182 -4.31 20.22 -14.06
C PRO A 182 -5.11 19.54 -12.94
N SER A 183 -4.99 18.22 -12.75
CA SER A 183 -5.68 17.55 -11.64
C SER A 183 -5.15 18.03 -10.28
N LEU A 184 -3.83 18.24 -10.17
CA LEU A 184 -3.23 18.84 -8.97
C LEU A 184 -3.74 20.27 -8.72
N ARG A 185 -3.82 21.10 -9.77
CA ARG A 185 -4.35 22.47 -9.65
C ARG A 185 -5.82 22.48 -9.22
N LYS A 186 -6.65 21.59 -9.77
CA LYS A 186 -8.06 21.46 -9.39
C LYS A 186 -8.21 21.08 -7.91
N ARG A 187 -7.27 20.30 -7.39
CA ARG A 187 -7.22 19.89 -5.97
C ARG A 187 -6.67 20.97 -5.03
N GLY A 188 -6.40 22.19 -5.49
CA GLY A 188 -5.94 23.30 -4.63
C GLY A 188 -4.43 23.56 -4.64
N VAL A 189 -3.66 22.86 -5.48
CA VAL A 189 -2.21 23.11 -5.60
C VAL A 189 -1.97 24.35 -6.46
N GLY A 190 -1.74 25.49 -5.80
CA GLY A 190 -1.53 26.79 -6.42
C GLY A 190 -0.26 27.50 -5.95
N GLY A 191 0.09 28.62 -6.61
CA GLY A 191 1.20 29.47 -6.18
C GLY A 191 2.61 28.87 -6.38
N VAL A 192 2.76 27.92 -7.31
CA VAL A 192 4.04 27.26 -7.60
C VAL A 192 5.03 28.24 -8.20
N ARG A 193 6.17 28.44 -7.52
CA ARG A 193 7.29 29.30 -7.96
C ARG A 193 8.42 28.51 -8.59
N LEU A 194 8.57 27.25 -8.18
CA LEU A 194 9.64 26.37 -8.66
C LEU A 194 9.14 24.94 -8.82
N VAL A 195 9.37 24.38 -10.00
CA VAL A 195 9.21 22.95 -10.26
C VAL A 195 10.59 22.35 -10.43
N THR A 196 10.88 21.28 -9.69
CA THR A 196 12.08 20.46 -9.83
C THR A 196 11.70 19.10 -10.38
N SER A 197 12.32 18.69 -11.47
CA SER A 197 12.12 17.36 -12.06
C SER A 197 13.38 16.85 -12.72
N ASP A 198 13.39 15.55 -13.05
CA ASP A 198 14.36 15.01 -13.99
C ASP A 198 14.05 15.52 -15.42
N ALA A 199 15.09 15.52 -16.26
CA ALA A 199 15.13 16.33 -17.48
C ALA A 199 14.36 15.69 -18.64
N HIS A 200 13.04 15.54 -18.49
CA HIS A 200 12.19 15.04 -19.56
C HIS A 200 11.55 16.14 -20.40
N ALA A 201 11.65 16.02 -21.73
CA ALA A 201 11.20 17.05 -22.67
C ALA A 201 9.68 17.28 -22.61
N GLY A 202 8.89 16.21 -22.44
CA GLY A 202 7.43 16.29 -22.33
C GLY A 202 6.99 17.03 -21.07
N LEU A 203 7.68 16.79 -19.95
CA LEU A 203 7.38 17.45 -18.68
C LEU A 203 7.70 18.95 -18.72
N ARG A 204 8.85 19.34 -19.26
CA ARG A 204 9.22 20.75 -19.38
C ARG A 204 8.17 21.56 -20.13
N ARG A 205 7.69 21.03 -21.25
CA ARG A 205 6.63 21.67 -22.05
C ARG A 205 5.33 21.77 -21.24
N ALA A 206 4.94 20.69 -20.55
CA ALA A 206 3.72 20.70 -19.73
C ALA A 206 3.77 21.70 -18.56
N VAL A 207 4.93 21.85 -17.91
CA VAL A 207 5.13 22.82 -16.84
C VAL A 207 5.01 24.27 -17.36
N MET A 208 5.65 24.58 -18.49
CA MET A 208 5.54 25.91 -19.11
C MET A 208 4.08 26.23 -19.47
N ASP A 209 3.38 25.29 -20.11
CA ASP A 209 2.01 25.49 -20.59
C ASP A 209 0.96 25.54 -19.45
N ARG A 210 1.15 24.79 -18.36
CA ARG A 210 0.10 24.60 -17.32
C ARG A 210 0.36 25.32 -16.01
N ILE A 211 1.62 25.61 -15.68
CA ILE A 211 2.00 26.30 -14.44
C ILE A 211 2.45 27.74 -14.74
N GLY A 212 2.89 28.04 -15.98
CA GLY A 212 3.26 29.40 -16.39
C GLY A 212 4.62 29.84 -15.87
N LEU A 213 5.55 28.90 -15.68
CA LEU A 213 6.93 29.19 -15.26
C LEU A 213 7.86 29.25 -16.46
N ASP A 214 8.53 30.39 -16.66
CA ASP A 214 9.50 30.60 -17.75
C ASP A 214 10.76 29.73 -17.64
N ARG A 215 11.11 29.26 -16.42
CA ARG A 215 12.28 28.39 -16.18
C ARG A 215 12.03 27.35 -15.08
N PRO A 216 11.66 26.10 -15.41
CA PRO A 216 11.69 25.01 -14.42
C PRO A 216 13.13 24.75 -13.97
N ALA A 217 13.35 24.62 -12.66
CA ALA A 217 14.67 24.32 -12.13
C ALA A 217 15.01 22.84 -12.36
N ARG A 218 16.25 22.60 -12.79
CA ARG A 218 16.73 21.25 -13.07
C ARG A 218 17.29 20.65 -11.79
N ARG A 219 16.92 19.41 -11.50
CA ARG A 219 17.70 18.60 -10.57
C ARG A 219 19.04 18.29 -11.26
N ARG A 220 20.15 18.80 -10.72
CA ARG A 220 21.46 18.15 -10.97
C ARG A 220 21.41 16.85 -10.18
N THR A 221 21.09 15.74 -10.86
CA THR A 221 21.38 14.43 -10.29
C THR A 221 22.89 14.37 -10.08
N ALA A 222 23.33 14.39 -8.82
CA ALA A 222 24.63 13.82 -8.49
C ALA A 222 24.52 12.37 -8.90
N ARG A 223 25.19 11.98 -10.01
CA ARG A 223 25.39 10.58 -10.37
C ARG A 223 25.76 9.85 -9.08
N GLY A 224 24.94 8.87 -8.68
CA GLY A 224 25.28 8.02 -7.56
C GLY A 224 26.68 7.47 -7.78
N ARG A 225 27.61 7.79 -6.87
CA ARG A 225 28.79 6.97 -6.68
C ARG A 225 28.28 5.55 -6.48
N ALA A 226 28.53 4.69 -7.46
CA ALA A 226 28.40 3.26 -7.28
C ALA A 226 29.19 2.89 -6.02
N ARG A 227 28.49 2.58 -4.92
CA ARG A 227 29.08 1.97 -3.74
C ARG A 227 29.35 0.51 -4.08
N GLY A 228 30.39 0.26 -4.88
CA GLY A 228 31.08 -1.02 -4.91
C GLY A 228 32.17 -0.98 -3.85
N ARG A 229 31.88 -1.43 -2.63
CA ARG A 229 32.92 -1.85 -1.68
C ARG A 229 32.99 -3.37 -1.72
N ALA A 230 34.18 -3.84 -2.06
CA ALA A 230 34.59 -5.22 -2.24
C ALA A 230 34.45 -6.08 -0.98
N GLY A 231 34.18 -7.37 -1.17
CA GLY A 231 34.64 -8.42 -0.27
C GLY A 231 35.97 -9.00 -0.81
N PRO A 232 36.96 -9.31 0.04
CA PRO A 232 38.23 -9.84 -0.41
C PRO A 232 38.11 -11.36 -0.58
N SER A 233 38.42 -11.88 -1.76
CA SER A 233 38.76 -13.30 -1.92
C SER A 233 40.04 -13.42 -2.73
N GLY A 234 41.16 -13.38 -2.02
CA GLY A 234 42.42 -13.88 -2.51
C GLY A 234 42.54 -15.36 -2.15
N VAL A 235 42.60 -16.23 -3.16
CA VAL A 235 43.24 -17.54 -3.08
C VAL A 235 44.03 -17.70 -4.39
N PRO A 236 45.35 -17.96 -4.36
CA PRO A 236 46.19 -17.94 -5.55
C PRO A 236 46.09 -19.26 -6.35
N PRO A 237 46.44 -19.25 -7.65
CA PRO A 237 46.45 -20.45 -8.48
C PRO A 237 47.70 -21.30 -8.19
N GLY A 238 47.49 -22.50 -7.64
CA GLY A 238 48.51 -23.54 -7.50
C GLY A 238 48.40 -24.55 -8.63
N ALA A 239 49.52 -24.75 -9.33
CA ALA A 239 49.73 -25.74 -10.37
C ALA A 239 49.79 -27.19 -9.84
N LEU A 240 49.89 -28.14 -10.79
CA LEU A 240 50.03 -29.62 -10.69
C LEU A 240 48.66 -30.34 -10.79
N GLY A 241 48.35 -31.23 -11.73
CA GLY A 241 49.14 -31.98 -12.70
C GLY A 241 48.77 -33.46 -12.64
N ARG A 242 47.94 -33.95 -13.60
CA ARG A 242 47.67 -35.38 -13.96
C ARG A 242 47.06 -36.24 -12.81
N THR A 243 46.28 -37.31 -12.97
CA THR A 243 46.15 -38.41 -13.95
C THR A 243 44.74 -39.05 -13.84
N ALA A 244 44.40 -39.85 -14.86
CA ALA A 244 43.17 -40.61 -15.07
C ALA A 244 42.86 -41.75 -14.05
N HIS A 245 41.57 -42.09 -13.91
CA HIS A 245 40.96 -43.44 -13.89
C HIS A 245 39.43 -43.26 -13.74
N GLN A 246 38.55 -43.52 -14.73
CA GLN A 246 38.05 -44.78 -15.30
C GLN A 246 36.97 -45.50 -14.44
N GLN A 247 35.92 -45.96 -15.15
CA GLN A 247 34.80 -46.86 -14.80
C GLN A 247 33.59 -46.18 -14.13
N ARG A 248 32.37 -46.13 -14.71
CA ARG A 248 31.47 -47.15 -15.32
C ARG A 248 31.26 -48.38 -14.44
N ALA A 249 30.18 -48.37 -13.66
CA ALA A 249 29.02 -49.27 -13.79
C ALA A 249 27.87 -48.66 -12.99
#